data_AF-A0A848ZLJ2-F1
#
_entry.id   AF-A0A848ZLJ2-F1
#
_cell.length_a   1.000
_cell.length_b   1.000
_cell.length_c   1.000
_cell.angle_alpha   90.00
_cell.angle_beta   90.00
_cell.angle_gamma   90.00
#
_symmetry.space_group_name_H-M   'P 1'
#
loop_
_entity.id
_entity.type
_entity.pdbx_description
1 polymer ?
#
loop_
_entity_poly.entity_id
_entity_poly.type
_entity_poly.pdbx_seq_one_letter_code
_entity_poly.pdbx_strand_id
1 'polypeptide(L)'
;KTTLMCLFHDLHEARTGDHNYVNKRYVHDYEEKAIQDLARELPFGEDIISLTREFSEGESLEARISRDADQIDLILELKEQQDLGNKSARDWLYYAEKRLLTDGAKRLAKEVMNTKFSDWWFEKKTEWWVNGPANDQNEPE
;
A
#
# COMPACT_ATOMS: atom_id res chain seq x y z
N LYS A 1 -5.21 15.76 -7.82
CA LYS A 1 -6.44 15.07 -7.37
C LYS A 1 -6.10 13.69 -6.80
N THR A 2 -5.58 12.75 -7.58
CA THR A 2 -5.10 11.41 -7.16
C THR A 2 -4.40 11.39 -5.80
N THR A 3 -3.36 12.21 -5.58
CA THR A 3 -2.63 12.27 -4.30
C THR A 3 -3.50 12.62 -3.08
N LEU A 4 -4.49 13.51 -3.25
CA LEU A 4 -5.44 13.84 -2.17
C LEU A 4 -6.46 12.72 -1.96
N MET A 5 -6.81 12.01 -3.03
CA MET A 5 -7.69 10.84 -2.94
C MET A 5 -7.01 9.69 -2.20
N CYS A 6 -5.74 9.38 -2.51
CA CYS A 6 -4.92 8.47 -1.71
C CYS A 6 -4.84 8.89 -0.23
N LEU A 7 -4.71 10.20 0.06
CA LEU A 7 -4.64 10.71 1.43
C LEU A 7 -5.97 10.58 2.21
N PHE A 8 -7.12 10.64 1.54
CA PHE A 8 -8.43 10.78 2.21
C PHE A 8 -9.40 9.61 2.01
N HIS A 9 -9.10 8.63 1.16
CA HIS A 9 -10.04 7.55 0.83
C HIS A 9 -10.49 6.75 2.07
N ASP A 10 -9.56 6.41 2.97
CA ASP A 10 -9.84 5.67 4.21
C ASP A 10 -9.97 6.59 5.44
N LEU A 11 -10.19 7.90 5.26
CA LEU A 11 -10.25 8.85 6.39
C LEU A 11 -11.40 8.52 7.36
N HIS A 12 -12.48 7.88 6.89
CA HIS A 12 -13.58 7.41 7.73
C HIS A 12 -13.17 6.27 8.68
N GLU A 13 -12.11 5.52 8.38
CA GLU A 13 -11.60 4.45 9.24
C GLU A 13 -11.06 4.97 10.57
N ALA A 14 -10.72 6.25 10.68
CA ALA A 14 -10.47 6.92 11.96
C ALA A 14 -11.67 6.89 12.93
N ARG A 15 -12.88 6.55 12.45
CA ARG A 15 -14.10 6.37 13.26
C ARG A 15 -14.71 4.97 13.15
N THR A 16 -14.58 4.27 12.02
CA THR A 16 -15.10 2.91 11.85
C THR A 16 -14.11 1.82 12.25
N GLY A 17 -12.80 2.11 12.22
CA GLY A 17 -11.71 1.15 12.24
C GLY A 17 -11.44 0.55 10.85
N ASP A 18 -10.22 0.06 10.63
CA ASP A 18 -9.86 -0.77 9.48
C ASP A 18 -10.60 -2.11 9.55
N HIS A 19 -11.42 -2.34 8.54
CA HIS A 19 -12.15 -3.59 8.39
C HIS A 19 -11.38 -4.61 7.56
N ASN A 20 -10.66 -5.50 8.24
CA ASN A 20 -10.04 -6.66 7.62
C ASN A 20 -11.06 -7.64 7.00
N TYR A 21 -10.56 -8.68 6.32
CA TYR A 21 -11.35 -9.69 5.61
C TYR A 21 -12.44 -10.39 6.44
N VAL A 22 -12.24 -10.55 7.75
CA VAL A 22 -13.25 -11.14 8.64
C VAL A 22 -14.30 -10.10 9.02
N ASN A 23 -13.89 -8.87 9.34
CA ASN A 23 -14.82 -7.77 9.65
C ASN A 23 -15.78 -7.50 8.49
N LYS A 24 -15.28 -7.45 7.25
CA LYS A 24 -16.07 -7.25 6.01
C LYS A 24 -17.15 -8.33 5.74
N ARG A 25 -17.22 -9.40 6.54
CA ARG A 25 -18.28 -10.43 6.46
C ARG A 25 -19.41 -10.27 7.49
N TYR A 26 -19.17 -9.52 8.58
CA TYR A 26 -20.03 -9.53 9.77
C TYR A 26 -20.33 -8.15 10.35
N VAL A 27 -19.54 -7.13 9.98
CA VAL A 27 -19.73 -5.74 10.40
C VAL A 27 -20.35 -4.95 9.25
N HIS A 28 -21.27 -4.06 9.58
CA HIS A 28 -21.79 -3.04 8.67
C HIS A 28 -21.33 -1.67 9.18
N ASP A 29 -20.55 -0.98 8.37
CA ASP A 29 -20.05 0.37 8.58
C ASP A 29 -21.05 1.42 8.03
N TYR A 30 -20.85 2.65 8.49
CA TYR A 30 -21.59 3.82 8.00
C TYR A 30 -20.59 4.84 7.45
N GLU A 31 -19.77 4.43 6.47
CA GLU A 31 -18.65 5.21 5.91
C GLU A 31 -19.07 6.65 5.51
N GLU A 32 -20.14 6.78 4.73
CA GLU A 32 -20.69 8.07 4.28
C GLU A 32 -21.12 8.97 5.46
N LYS A 33 -21.63 8.39 6.56
CA LYS A 33 -21.94 9.16 7.77
C LYS A 33 -20.67 9.55 8.52
N ALA A 34 -19.70 8.64 8.61
CA ALA A 34 -18.43 8.88 9.29
C ALA A 34 -17.64 10.00 8.60
N ILE A 35 -17.58 10.02 7.25
CA ILE A 35 -16.90 11.08 6.50
C ILE A 35 -17.65 12.42 6.59
N GLN A 36 -18.99 12.44 6.53
CA GLN A 36 -19.79 13.64 6.78
C GLN A 36 -19.53 14.21 8.19
N ASP A 37 -19.54 13.35 9.22
CA ASP A 37 -19.33 13.78 10.61
C ASP A 37 -17.87 14.16 10.92
N LEU A 38 -16.89 13.75 10.09
CA LEU A 38 -15.49 14.18 10.12
C LEU A 38 -15.30 15.54 9.41
N ALA A 39 -15.92 15.70 8.25
CA ALA A 39 -15.73 16.84 7.36
C ALA A 39 -16.54 18.08 7.76
N ARG A 40 -17.63 17.93 8.52
CA ARG A 40 -18.64 18.96 8.83
C ARG A 40 -18.11 20.34 9.21
N GLU A 41 -17.06 20.41 10.01
CA GLU A 41 -16.51 21.67 10.55
C GLU A 41 -15.23 22.13 9.83
N LEU A 42 -14.78 21.39 8.81
CA LEU A 42 -13.58 21.73 8.04
C LEU A 42 -13.92 22.71 6.90
N PRO A 43 -13.08 23.75 6.67
CA PRO A 43 -13.32 24.72 5.59
C PRO A 43 -13.20 24.12 4.17
N PHE A 44 -12.72 22.89 4.05
CA PHE A 44 -12.60 22.08 2.83
C PHE A 44 -13.35 20.74 2.96
N GLY A 45 -14.37 20.66 3.84
CA GLY A 45 -15.10 19.42 4.12
C GLY A 45 -15.78 18.81 2.89
N GLU A 46 -16.39 19.63 2.04
CA GLU A 46 -17.03 19.18 0.79
C GLU A 46 -16.02 18.59 -0.20
N ASP A 47 -14.78 19.08 -0.25
CA ASP A 47 -13.73 18.53 -1.11
C ASP A 47 -13.35 17.11 -0.66
N ILE A 48 -13.26 16.86 0.66
CA ILE A 48 -13.03 15.52 1.21
C ILE A 48 -14.20 14.60 0.84
N ILE A 49 -15.44 15.00 1.14
CA ILE A 49 -16.63 14.20 0.85
C ILE A 49 -16.71 13.85 -0.65
N SER A 50 -16.43 14.81 -1.53
CA SER A 50 -16.41 14.58 -2.98
C SER A 50 -15.29 13.62 -3.41
N LEU A 51 -14.09 13.70 -2.82
CA LEU A 51 -12.97 12.82 -3.13
C LEU A 51 -13.24 11.37 -2.67
N THR A 52 -13.77 11.18 -1.46
CA THR A 52 -14.09 9.85 -0.94
C THR A 52 -15.22 9.19 -1.74
N ARG A 53 -16.27 9.94 -2.11
CA ARG A 53 -17.34 9.41 -2.98
C ARG A 53 -16.84 8.97 -4.35
N GLU A 54 -16.04 9.80 -5.02
CA GLU A 54 -15.47 9.47 -6.33
C GLU A 54 -14.51 8.27 -6.26
N PHE A 55 -13.72 8.15 -5.18
CA PHE A 55 -12.93 6.95 -4.93
C PHE A 55 -13.84 5.71 -4.85
N SER A 56 -14.91 5.79 -4.06
CA SER A 56 -15.89 4.72 -3.87
C SER A 56 -16.61 4.32 -5.16
N GLU A 57 -16.95 5.27 -6.04
CA GLU A 57 -17.47 5.02 -7.39
C GLU A 57 -16.45 4.28 -8.26
N GLY A 58 -15.16 4.66 -8.22
CA GLY A 58 -14.09 3.93 -8.89
C GLY A 58 -14.03 4.08 -10.42
N GLU A 59 -14.86 4.96 -11.00
CA GLU A 59 -14.96 5.13 -12.45
C GLU A 59 -13.86 6.04 -13.05
N SER A 60 -13.47 7.10 -12.32
CA SER A 60 -12.50 8.09 -12.81
C SER A 60 -11.08 7.50 -12.91
N LEU A 61 -10.25 8.10 -13.77
CA LEU A 61 -8.86 7.66 -13.92
C LEU A 61 -8.11 7.83 -12.59
N GLU A 62 -8.37 8.92 -11.87
CA GLU A 62 -7.81 9.21 -10.56
C GLU A 62 -8.26 8.20 -9.50
N ALA A 63 -9.53 7.80 -9.47
CA ALA A 63 -10.02 6.76 -8.57
C ALA A 63 -9.36 5.41 -8.87
N ARG A 64 -9.24 5.03 -10.14
CA ARG A 64 -8.59 3.78 -10.56
C ARG A 64 -7.10 3.76 -10.20
N ILE A 65 -6.38 4.87 -10.42
CA ILE A 65 -4.96 4.98 -10.03
C ILE A 65 -4.81 4.98 -8.50
N SER A 66 -5.72 5.62 -7.76
CA SER A 66 -5.66 5.65 -6.28
C SER A 66 -5.90 4.27 -5.68
N ARG A 67 -6.86 3.50 -6.22
CA ARG A 67 -7.10 2.09 -5.86
C ARG A 67 -5.91 1.20 -6.24
N ASP A 68 -5.31 1.42 -7.40
CA ASP A 68 -4.08 0.72 -7.78
C ASP A 68 -2.93 1.03 -6.81
N ALA A 69 -2.79 2.27 -6.33
CA ALA A 69 -1.76 2.67 -5.38
C ALA A 69 -1.93 1.99 -4.01
N ASP A 70 -3.15 1.98 -3.45
CA ASP A 70 -3.50 1.19 -2.24
C ASP A 70 -3.11 -0.29 -2.42
N GLN A 71 -3.49 -0.90 -3.54
CA GLN A 71 -3.14 -2.30 -3.80
C GLN A 71 -1.64 -2.55 -4.01
N ILE A 72 -0.90 -1.60 -4.57
CA ILE A 72 0.56 -1.70 -4.69
C ILE A 72 1.24 -1.61 -3.32
N ASP A 73 0.75 -0.76 -2.41
CA ASP A 73 1.29 -0.63 -1.05
C ASP A 73 1.12 -1.94 -0.27
N LEU A 74 -0.08 -2.53 -0.30
CA LEU A 74 -0.35 -3.87 0.25
C LEU A 74 0.53 -4.96 -0.41
N ILE A 75 0.77 -4.89 -1.73
CA ILE A 75 1.65 -5.85 -2.42
C ILE A 75 3.11 -5.70 -1.94
N LEU A 76 3.59 -4.48 -1.67
CA LEU A 76 4.94 -4.24 -1.15
C LEU A 76 5.11 -4.85 0.25
N GLU A 77 4.17 -4.60 1.17
CA GLU A 77 4.20 -5.19 2.52
C GLU A 77 4.14 -6.73 2.45
N LEU A 78 3.21 -7.29 1.67
CA LEU A 78 3.10 -8.74 1.52
C LEU A 78 4.33 -9.36 0.83
N LYS A 79 5.02 -8.62 -0.05
CA LYS A 79 6.27 -9.06 -0.69
C LYS A 79 7.43 -9.09 0.30
N GLU A 80 7.54 -8.11 1.19
CA GLU A 80 8.47 -8.17 2.32
C GLU A 80 8.16 -9.39 3.20
N GLN A 81 6.90 -9.59 3.60
CA GLN A 81 6.49 -10.75 4.39
C GLN A 81 6.85 -12.08 3.71
N GLN A 82 6.62 -12.20 2.39
CA GLN A 82 7.00 -13.37 1.61
C GLN A 82 8.53 -13.58 1.60
N ASP A 83 9.33 -12.54 1.38
CA ASP A 83 10.79 -12.61 1.36
C ASP A 83 11.39 -12.93 2.75
N LEU A 84 10.69 -12.56 3.82
CA LEU A 84 10.99 -12.95 5.21
C LEU A 84 10.51 -14.38 5.55
N GLY A 85 9.85 -15.08 4.62
CA GLY A 85 9.44 -16.48 4.77
C GLY A 85 8.02 -16.72 5.28
N ASN A 86 7.19 -15.68 5.39
CA ASN A 86 5.77 -15.83 5.74
C ASN A 86 5.01 -16.53 4.59
N LYS A 87 4.79 -17.84 4.75
CA LYS A 87 4.12 -18.67 3.73
C LYS A 87 2.71 -18.19 3.40
N SER A 88 1.98 -17.65 4.37
CA SER A 88 0.60 -17.17 4.18
C SER A 88 0.54 -15.96 3.25
N ALA A 89 1.57 -15.09 3.24
CA ALA A 89 1.60 -13.89 2.41
C ALA A 89 1.45 -14.20 0.91
N ARG A 90 1.88 -15.39 0.46
CA ARG A 90 1.74 -15.83 -0.94
C ARG A 90 0.28 -15.92 -1.40
N ASP A 91 -0.63 -16.38 -0.54
CA ASP A 91 -2.04 -16.50 -0.91
C ASP A 91 -2.69 -15.12 -1.03
N TRP A 92 -2.34 -14.19 -0.13
CA TRP A 92 -2.81 -12.81 -0.17
C TRP A 92 -2.30 -12.05 -1.40
N LEU A 93 -1.02 -12.21 -1.76
CA LEU A 93 -0.43 -11.62 -2.98
C LEU A 93 -1.20 -12.02 -4.24
N TYR A 94 -1.54 -13.30 -4.38
CA TYR A 94 -2.31 -13.80 -5.53
C TYR A 94 -3.69 -13.15 -5.68
N TYR A 95 -4.32 -12.73 -4.59
CA TYR A 95 -5.58 -11.98 -4.63
C TYR A 95 -5.36 -10.47 -4.81
N ALA A 96 -4.31 -9.89 -4.24
CA ALA A 96 -3.96 -8.49 -4.40
C ALA A 96 -3.59 -8.14 -5.86
N GLU A 97 -2.76 -8.95 -6.52
CA GLU A 97 -2.41 -8.75 -7.94
C GLU A 97 -3.63 -8.71 -8.87
N LYS A 98 -4.70 -9.44 -8.53
CA LYS A 98 -5.96 -9.46 -9.30
C LYS A 98 -6.83 -8.22 -9.13
N ARG A 99 -6.60 -7.42 -8.07
CA ARG A 99 -7.34 -6.18 -7.81
C ARG A 99 -6.81 -5.00 -8.62
N LEU A 100 -5.63 -5.14 -9.23
CA LEU A 100 -4.99 -4.11 -10.06
C LEU A 100 -5.76 -3.87 -11.38
N LEU A 101 -6.11 -2.62 -11.61
CA LEU A 101 -6.98 -2.15 -12.67
C LEU A 101 -6.20 -1.72 -13.91
N THR A 102 -5.18 -0.86 -13.75
CA THR A 102 -4.40 -0.31 -14.87
C THR A 102 -3.24 -1.21 -15.26
N ASP A 103 -2.84 -1.15 -16.53
CA ASP A 103 -1.68 -1.90 -17.02
C ASP A 103 -0.36 -1.32 -16.51
N GLY A 104 -0.34 -0.05 -16.08
CA GLY A 104 0.79 0.54 -15.36
C GLY A 104 1.01 -0.15 -14.02
N ALA A 105 -0.04 -0.27 -13.21
CA ALA A 105 0.01 -0.92 -11.92
C ALA A 105 0.37 -2.42 -12.01
N LYS A 106 -0.22 -3.15 -12.97
CA LYS A 106 0.13 -4.57 -13.23
C LYS A 106 1.60 -4.76 -13.60
N ARG A 107 2.18 -3.84 -14.40
CA ARG A 107 3.62 -3.87 -14.70
C ARG A 107 4.46 -3.59 -13.46
N LEU A 108 4.08 -2.58 -12.66
CA LEU A 108 4.81 -2.23 -11.43
C LEU A 108 4.77 -3.38 -10.42
N ALA A 109 3.61 -3.98 -10.16
CA ALA A 109 3.49 -5.14 -9.29
C ALA A 109 4.33 -6.33 -9.77
N LYS A 110 4.38 -6.58 -11.09
CA LYS A 110 5.27 -7.61 -11.64
C LYS A 110 6.75 -7.33 -11.33
N GLU A 111 7.22 -6.09 -11.44
CA GLU A 111 8.60 -5.74 -11.09
C GLU A 111 8.84 -5.84 -9.56
N VAL A 112 7.88 -5.46 -8.73
CA VAL A 112 7.92 -5.69 -7.26
C VAL A 112 8.06 -7.19 -6.95
N MET A 113 7.29 -8.05 -7.62
CA MET A 113 7.37 -9.50 -7.42
C MET A 113 8.71 -10.12 -7.86
N ASN A 114 9.39 -9.53 -8.85
CA ASN A 114 10.71 -9.99 -9.33
C ASN A 114 11.89 -9.40 -8.54
N THR A 115 11.68 -8.35 -7.76
CA THR A 115 12.71 -7.67 -6.96
C THR A 115 12.70 -8.20 -5.52
N LYS A 116 13.83 -8.30 -4.82
CA LYS A 116 13.79 -8.60 -3.38
C LYS A 116 13.50 -7.30 -2.62
N PHE A 117 12.64 -7.35 -1.60
CA PHE A 117 12.22 -6.17 -0.83
C PHE A 117 13.40 -5.34 -0.27
N SER A 118 14.52 -6.00 0.03
CA SER A 118 15.73 -5.37 0.57
C SER A 118 16.57 -4.63 -0.47
N ASP A 119 16.39 -4.89 -1.77
CA ASP A 119 17.37 -4.49 -2.79
C ASP A 119 17.41 -2.97 -3.03
N TRP A 120 16.44 -2.19 -2.52
CA TRP A 120 16.46 -0.72 -2.61
C TRP A 120 17.44 -0.05 -1.62
N TRP A 121 17.82 -0.73 -0.53
CA TRP A 121 18.74 -0.23 0.49
C TRP A 121 19.93 -1.15 0.77
N PHE A 122 19.80 -2.44 0.45
CA PHE A 122 20.79 -3.47 0.73
C PHE A 122 21.50 -3.94 -0.56
N GLU A 123 22.32 -3.05 -1.12
CA GLU A 123 23.12 -3.36 -2.29
C GLU A 123 24.18 -4.44 -2.00
N LYS A 124 23.91 -5.67 -2.45
CA LYS A 124 24.83 -6.81 -2.39
C LYS A 124 26.04 -6.70 -3.37
N LYS A 125 26.48 -5.47 -3.66
CA LYS A 125 27.68 -5.10 -4.43
C LYS A 125 28.82 -4.56 -3.56
N THR A 126 28.51 -4.16 -2.32
CA THR A 126 29.36 -4.31 -1.11
C THR A 126 30.57 -3.35 -0.86
N GLU A 127 30.84 -3.07 0.43
CA GLU A 127 32.00 -2.33 1.04
C GLU A 127 32.57 -3.05 2.31
N TRP A 128 32.33 -4.37 2.47
CA TRP A 128 32.44 -5.17 3.74
C TRP A 128 31.63 -4.72 5.00
N TRP A 129 30.46 -4.09 5.02
CA TRP A 129 29.65 -3.37 4.02
C TRP A 129 29.65 -1.85 4.31
N VAL A 130 30.41 -1.41 5.33
CA VAL A 130 30.70 -0.02 5.71
C VAL A 130 32.08 0.06 6.42
N ASN A 131 32.39 -0.88 7.32
CA ASN A 131 33.72 -1.11 7.94
C ASN A 131 33.71 -2.49 8.63
N GLY A 132 34.26 -3.54 8.01
CA GLY A 132 34.34 -4.88 8.60
C GLY A 132 35.37 -4.98 9.73
N PRO A 133 35.48 -6.14 10.43
CA PRO A 133 36.53 -6.37 11.43
C PRO A 133 37.90 -6.04 10.85
N ALA A 134 38.18 -6.43 9.59
CA ALA A 134 39.34 -6.22 8.72
C ALA A 134 39.80 -4.76 8.47
N ASN A 135 39.87 -3.86 9.47
CA ASN A 135 41.02 -3.63 10.38
C ASN A 135 41.76 -4.83 11.04
N ASP A 136 41.13 -6.00 11.15
CA ASP A 136 41.59 -7.33 11.55
C ASP A 136 41.82 -8.22 10.30
N GLN A 137 42.99 -8.27 9.68
CA GLN A 137 44.25 -7.64 10.05
C GLN A 137 44.96 -7.27 8.74
N ASN A 138 46.24 -7.62 8.66
CA ASN A 138 46.83 -8.20 7.45
C ASN A 138 45.79 -8.96 6.58
N GLU A 139 45.71 -8.64 5.29
CA GLU A 139 45.57 -9.66 4.24
C GLU A 139 46.52 -9.31 3.07
N PRO A 140 47.70 -9.95 3.01
CA PRO A 140 48.46 -10.13 1.78
C PRO A 140 47.97 -11.37 1.02
N GLU A 141 48.02 -11.28 -0.32
CA GLU A 141 47.94 -12.32 -1.39
C GLU A 141 47.36 -13.72 -1.08
#